data_AF-A0A2R6H1J7-F1
#
_entry.id   AF-A0A2R6H1J7-F1
#
_cell.length_a   1.000
_cell.length_b   1.000
_cell.length_c   1.000
_cell.angle_alpha   90.00
_cell.angle_beta   90.00
_cell.angle_gamma   90.00
#
_symmetry.space_group_name_H-M   'P 1'
#
loop_
_entity.id
_entity.type
_entity.pdbx_description
1 polymer ?
#
loop_
_entity_poly.entity_id
_entity_poly.type
_entity_poly.pdbx_seq_one_letter_code
_entity_poly.pdbx_strand_id
1 'polypeptide(L)'
;MNYAAVAEKLGEDFADQPIEYGAEADLRVRLYRFLTEELEQNGGVRAEVQKPNILGETPSYKRAYKEMVEQRLRQRGSIRRVRLDVSVEKRRKYDLVCFDQDIQSPIDWIRSGSKRFSETDLDAVFGLKFIKNKCYPPLRCSITDDRILEMELSELQSEFNEKENSIGRDLDELNSLPSDTTAIFILVSNNNYLFLKPLSEEEHAERKKKQAGLAARNWLQDAVDGVGILYVHPGGITWINPLSS
;
A
#
# COMPACT_ATOMS: atom_id res chain seq x y z
N MET A 1 14.05 -2.26 -10.43
CA MET A 1 13.43 -3.55 -10.02
C MET A 1 11.99 -3.57 -10.54
N ASN A 2 11.41 -4.72 -10.90
CA ASN A 2 10.01 -4.74 -11.34
C ASN A 2 9.07 -4.92 -10.13
N TYR A 3 8.65 -3.80 -9.54
CA TYR A 3 7.78 -3.81 -8.36
C TYR A 3 6.38 -4.37 -8.63
N ALA A 4 5.86 -4.18 -9.84
CA ALA A 4 4.56 -4.75 -10.24
C ALA A 4 4.60 -6.27 -10.20
N ALA A 5 5.64 -6.89 -10.78
CA ALA A 5 5.79 -8.35 -10.78
C ALA A 5 5.89 -8.93 -9.36
N VAL A 6 6.52 -8.22 -8.42
CA VAL A 6 6.59 -8.66 -7.02
C VAL A 6 5.22 -8.55 -6.33
N ALA A 7 4.44 -7.51 -6.63
CA ALA A 7 3.06 -7.39 -6.14
C ALA A 7 2.15 -8.48 -6.71
N GLU A 8 2.29 -8.79 -8.01
CA GLU A 8 1.56 -9.90 -8.67
C GLU A 8 1.92 -11.23 -8.01
N LYS A 9 3.20 -11.49 -7.77
CA LYS A 9 3.67 -12.70 -7.06
C LYS A 9 3.05 -12.84 -5.67
N LEU A 10 2.90 -11.74 -4.91
CA LEU A 10 2.16 -11.76 -3.65
C LEU A 10 0.70 -12.16 -3.86
N GLY A 11 0.06 -11.60 -4.88
CA GLY A 11 -1.34 -11.88 -5.17
C GLY A 11 -1.58 -13.31 -5.66
N GLU A 12 -0.68 -13.86 -6.48
CA GLU A 12 -0.70 -15.26 -6.93
C GLU A 12 -0.51 -16.22 -5.75
N ASP A 13 0.44 -15.93 -4.85
CA ASP A 13 0.69 -16.74 -3.66
C ASP A 13 -0.50 -16.72 -2.69
N PHE A 14 -1.18 -15.57 -2.54
CA PHE A 14 -2.45 -15.48 -1.80
C PHE A 14 -3.57 -16.27 -2.48
N ALA A 15 -3.69 -16.21 -3.82
CA ALA A 15 -4.73 -16.92 -4.55
C ALA A 15 -4.55 -18.45 -4.48
N ASP A 16 -3.30 -18.94 -4.49
CA ASP A 16 -2.97 -20.36 -4.32
C ASP A 16 -3.26 -20.84 -2.90
N GLN A 17 -2.94 -20.03 -1.88
CA GLN A 17 -2.96 -20.43 -0.47
C GLN A 17 -3.68 -19.42 0.44
N PRO A 18 -4.96 -19.09 0.18
CA PRO A 18 -5.64 -18.01 0.90
C PRO A 18 -5.83 -18.30 2.39
N ILE A 19 -5.82 -19.58 2.80
CA ILE A 19 -5.98 -20.00 4.20
C ILE A 19 -4.75 -19.67 5.07
N GLU A 20 -3.57 -19.49 4.45
CA GLU A 20 -2.33 -19.15 5.15
C GLU A 20 -2.29 -17.65 5.55
N TYR A 21 -3.22 -16.85 5.01
CA TYR A 21 -3.28 -15.40 5.21
C TYR A 21 -4.46 -15.01 6.11
N GLY A 22 -4.21 -14.92 7.41
CA GLY A 22 -5.22 -14.55 8.40
C GLY A 22 -5.41 -13.04 8.54
N ALA A 23 -4.36 -12.26 8.27
CA ALA A 23 -4.36 -10.82 8.44
C ALA A 23 -3.44 -10.09 7.44
N GLU A 24 -3.62 -8.77 7.36
CA GLU A 24 -2.76 -7.87 6.59
C GLU A 24 -1.28 -7.94 7.01
N ALA A 25 -0.99 -8.31 8.26
CA ALA A 25 0.38 -8.53 8.73
C ALA A 25 1.08 -9.69 7.97
N ASP A 26 0.35 -10.76 7.66
CA ASP A 26 0.91 -11.95 6.98
C ASP A 26 1.33 -11.57 5.55
N LEU A 27 0.45 -10.83 4.86
CA LEU A 27 0.70 -10.27 3.52
C LEU A 27 1.91 -9.34 3.50
N ARG A 28 2.03 -8.44 4.50
CA ARG A 28 3.17 -7.52 4.62
C ARG A 28 4.49 -8.26 4.81
N VAL A 29 4.52 -9.28 5.65
CA VAL A 29 5.71 -10.11 5.87
C VAL A 29 6.07 -10.88 4.59
N ARG A 30 5.09 -11.42 3.87
CA ARG A 30 5.34 -12.13 2.61
C ARG A 30 5.91 -11.20 1.54
N LEU A 31 5.32 -10.02 1.36
CA LEU A 31 5.81 -9.01 0.42
C LEU A 31 7.24 -8.57 0.75
N TYR A 32 7.53 -8.35 2.04
CA TYR A 32 8.88 -8.04 2.52
C TYR A 32 9.90 -9.10 2.10
N ARG A 33 9.53 -10.39 2.21
CA ARG A 33 10.40 -11.50 1.80
C ARG A 33 10.64 -11.50 0.30
N PHE A 34 9.58 -11.40 -0.52
CA PHE A 34 9.74 -11.39 -1.97
C PHE A 34 10.60 -10.22 -2.46
N LEU A 35 10.41 -9.01 -1.94
CA LEU A 35 11.25 -7.86 -2.28
C LEU A 35 12.70 -8.05 -1.82
N THR A 36 12.91 -8.62 -0.64
CA THR A 36 14.27 -8.88 -0.14
C THR A 36 14.98 -9.94 -0.97
N GLU A 37 14.30 -11.03 -1.32
CA GLU A 37 14.82 -12.11 -2.17
C GLU A 37 15.19 -11.58 -3.57
N GLU A 38 14.33 -10.74 -4.18
CA GLU A 38 14.59 -10.11 -5.48
C GLU A 38 15.82 -9.19 -5.42
N LEU A 39 15.96 -8.40 -4.37
CA LEU A 39 17.14 -7.55 -4.17
C LEU A 39 18.40 -8.35 -3.84
N GLU A 40 18.29 -9.47 -3.13
CA GLU A 40 19.41 -10.37 -2.82
C GLU A 40 20.02 -10.95 -4.10
N GLN A 41 19.17 -11.41 -5.03
CA GLN A 41 19.61 -11.94 -6.33
C GLN A 41 20.35 -10.88 -7.16
N ASN A 42 19.98 -9.61 -6.99
CA ASN A 42 20.57 -8.49 -7.72
C ASN A 42 21.69 -7.76 -6.94
N GLY A 43 22.10 -8.26 -5.77
CA GLY A 43 23.12 -7.62 -4.92
C GLY A 43 22.70 -6.28 -4.31
N GLY A 44 21.42 -5.90 -4.40
CA GLY A 44 20.89 -4.60 -4.07
C GLY A 44 20.21 -4.52 -2.70
N VAL A 45 20.46 -5.41 -1.74
CA VAL A 45 19.71 -5.46 -0.46
C VAL A 45 19.95 -4.23 0.43
N ARG A 46 21.06 -3.53 0.20
CA ARG A 46 21.53 -2.43 1.03
C ARG A 46 21.40 -1.10 0.31
N ALA A 47 20.95 -0.09 1.06
CA ALA A 47 21.07 1.31 0.68
C ALA A 47 22.31 1.88 1.37
N GLU A 48 23.16 2.58 0.63
CA GLU A 48 24.25 3.37 1.19
C GLU A 48 23.70 4.67 1.77
N VAL A 49 24.19 5.07 2.94
CA VAL A 49 23.75 6.30 3.62
C VAL A 49 24.86 7.33 3.50
N GLN A 50 24.68 8.29 2.60
CA GLN A 50 25.72 9.26 2.25
C GLN A 50 26.12 10.15 3.42
N LYS A 51 25.14 10.48 4.29
CA LYS A 51 25.36 11.22 5.54
C LYS A 51 24.82 10.40 6.71
N PRO A 52 25.61 9.49 7.31
CA PRO A 52 25.15 8.57 8.35
C PRO A 52 25.02 9.26 9.72
N ASN A 53 24.36 10.42 9.76
CA ASN A 53 24.07 11.21 10.94
C ASN A 53 22.58 11.15 11.22
N ILE A 54 22.22 11.20 12.50
CA ILE A 54 20.84 11.22 12.94
C ILE A 54 20.53 12.61 13.50
N LEU A 55 19.62 13.34 12.87
CA LEU A 55 19.23 14.67 13.31
C LEU A 55 18.17 14.62 14.42
N GLY A 56 17.93 15.74 15.10
CA GLY A 56 16.89 15.87 16.13
C GLY A 56 17.40 15.77 17.57
N GLU A 57 16.72 16.49 18.46
CA GLU A 57 17.03 16.55 19.89
C GLU A 57 16.34 15.42 20.66
N THR A 58 17.07 14.89 21.66
CA THR A 58 16.57 13.81 22.51
C THR A 58 16.83 14.13 23.99
N PRO A 59 15.81 14.07 24.87
CA PRO A 59 15.99 14.27 26.31
C PRO A 59 16.87 13.18 26.95
N SER A 60 17.47 13.52 28.10
CA SER A 60 18.71 12.93 28.64
C SER A 60 18.84 11.40 28.54
N TYR A 61 17.89 10.62 29.06
CA TYR A 61 18.06 9.16 29.14
C TYR A 61 18.03 8.46 27.77
N LYS A 62 17.34 9.03 26.77
CA LYS A 62 17.29 8.48 25.40
C LYS A 62 18.49 8.93 24.55
N ARG A 63 19.28 9.90 25.02
CA ARG A 63 20.43 10.44 24.29
C ARG A 63 21.47 9.37 24.00
N ALA A 64 21.87 8.60 25.02
CA ALA A 64 22.83 7.51 24.88
C ALA A 64 22.35 6.45 23.86
N TYR A 65 21.04 6.16 23.84
CA TYR A 65 20.47 5.25 22.84
C TYR A 65 20.55 5.81 21.43
N LYS A 66 20.23 7.11 21.23
CA LYS A 66 20.38 7.78 19.92
C LYS A 66 21.85 7.74 19.46
N GLU A 67 22.79 8.12 20.32
CA GLU A 67 24.22 8.14 20.02
C GLU A 67 24.74 6.75 19.62
N MET A 68 24.32 5.69 20.33
CA MET A 68 24.66 4.31 19.97
C MET A 68 24.10 3.92 18.59
N VAL A 69 22.86 4.29 18.28
CA VAL A 69 22.25 3.99 16.97
C VAL A 69 22.98 4.74 15.85
N GLU A 70 23.31 6.00 16.07
CA GLU A 70 24.08 6.82 15.13
C GLU A 70 25.50 6.27 14.92
N GLN A 71 26.19 5.87 15.98
CA GLN A 71 27.51 5.23 15.90
C GLN A 71 27.46 3.95 15.06
N ARG A 72 26.46 3.09 15.29
CA ARG A 72 26.27 1.85 14.50
C ARG A 72 25.95 2.15 13.04
N LEU A 73 25.17 3.21 12.77
CA LEU A 73 24.89 3.66 11.41
C LEU A 73 26.19 4.11 10.70
N ARG A 74 27.02 4.92 11.37
CA ARG A 74 28.32 5.37 10.85
C ARG A 74 29.29 4.23 10.58
N GLN A 75 29.36 3.26 11.48
CA GLN A 75 30.22 2.08 11.31
C GLN A 75 29.80 1.21 10.13
N ARG A 76 28.49 1.13 9.87
CA ARG A 76 27.92 0.29 8.82
C ARG A 76 27.87 0.99 7.46
N GLY A 77 27.66 2.30 7.44
CA GLY A 77 27.49 3.11 6.22
C GLY A 77 26.24 2.80 5.39
N SER A 78 25.39 1.86 5.82
CA SER A 78 24.27 1.36 5.02
C SER A 78 23.10 0.86 5.87
N ILE A 79 21.91 0.78 5.27
CA ILE A 79 20.71 0.15 5.85
C ILE A 79 20.11 -0.87 4.88
N ARG A 80 19.12 -1.66 5.32
CA ARG A 80 18.36 -2.51 4.38
C ARG A 80 17.44 -1.61 3.54
N ARG A 81 17.35 -1.85 2.22
CA ARG A 81 16.46 -1.09 1.33
C ARG A 81 14.99 -1.36 1.64
N VAL A 82 14.61 -2.62 1.85
CA VAL A 82 13.23 -2.99 2.19
C VAL A 82 13.01 -2.82 3.69
N ARG A 83 11.93 -2.14 4.06
CA ARG A 83 11.53 -1.96 5.45
C ARG A 83 10.01 -1.94 5.64
N LEU A 84 9.59 -2.56 6.74
CA LEU A 84 8.21 -2.53 7.21
C LEU A 84 7.96 -1.33 8.13
N ASP A 85 6.72 -0.86 8.13
CA ASP A 85 6.17 0.09 9.10
C ASP A 85 7.01 1.38 9.24
N VAL A 86 7.40 1.96 8.11
CA VAL A 86 8.33 3.10 8.09
C VAL A 86 7.59 4.41 8.19
N SER A 87 8.04 5.26 9.12
CA SER A 87 7.62 6.66 9.17
C SER A 87 8.41 7.46 8.15
N VAL A 88 7.69 8.08 7.22
CA VAL A 88 8.23 8.97 6.18
C VAL A 88 7.58 10.33 6.38
N GLU A 89 8.37 11.40 6.39
CA GLU A 89 7.87 12.74 6.61
C GLU A 89 6.92 12.89 7.84
N LYS A 90 6.30 14.05 7.99
CA LYS A 90 5.43 14.33 9.13
C LYS A 90 4.10 13.57 9.02
N ARG A 91 3.96 12.51 9.83
CA ARG A 91 2.73 11.72 10.10
C ARG A 91 2.34 10.69 9.03
N ARG A 92 3.17 10.43 8.02
CA ARG A 92 2.92 9.33 7.08
C ARG A 92 3.62 8.07 7.56
N LYS A 93 2.93 6.94 7.46
CA LYS A 93 3.48 5.64 7.81
C LYS A 93 3.03 4.65 6.75
N TYR A 94 3.98 4.15 5.99
CA TYR A 94 3.70 3.17 4.96
C TYR A 94 3.92 1.77 5.49
N ASP A 95 3.13 0.82 4.98
CA ASP A 95 3.21 -0.58 5.35
C ASP A 95 4.57 -1.17 4.99
N LEU A 96 5.02 -0.86 3.78
CA LEU A 96 6.32 -1.27 3.30
C LEU A 96 6.90 -0.20 2.37
N VAL A 97 8.20 0.05 2.52
CA VAL A 97 8.97 0.91 1.63
C VAL A 97 10.21 0.16 1.11
N CYS A 98 10.63 0.53 -0.08
CA CYS A 98 11.95 0.23 -0.63
C CYS A 98 12.69 1.55 -0.83
N PHE A 99 13.77 1.76 -0.08
CA PHE A 99 14.65 2.91 -0.29
C PHE A 99 15.38 2.80 -1.62
N ASP A 100 15.83 3.93 -2.14
CA ASP A 100 16.84 4.00 -3.19
C ASP A 100 18.14 3.31 -2.78
N GLN A 101 19.01 3.09 -3.77
CA GLN A 101 20.36 2.59 -3.50
C GLN A 101 21.17 3.57 -2.66
N ASP A 102 20.92 4.87 -2.81
CA ASP A 102 21.59 5.94 -2.10
C ASP A 102 20.60 6.77 -1.29
N ILE A 103 20.77 6.80 0.03
CA ILE A 103 20.01 7.67 0.93
C ILE A 103 20.81 8.96 1.10
N GLN A 104 20.28 10.03 0.51
CA GLN A 104 20.91 11.35 0.47
C GLN A 104 20.46 12.21 1.66
N SER A 105 19.20 12.04 2.08
CA SER A 105 18.61 12.90 3.11
C SER A 105 19.03 12.46 4.52
N PRO A 106 19.06 13.41 5.48
CA PRO A 106 19.32 13.07 6.86
C PRO A 106 18.19 12.20 7.44
N ILE A 107 18.55 11.28 8.34
CA ILE A 107 17.55 10.51 9.09
C ILE A 107 17.18 11.29 10.35
N ASP A 108 15.91 11.64 10.49
CA ASP A 108 15.41 12.39 11.64
C ASP A 108 15.08 11.48 12.83
N TRP A 109 15.49 11.90 14.03
CA TRP A 109 15.06 11.33 15.30
C TRP A 109 13.95 12.15 15.92
N ILE A 110 12.78 11.55 16.04
CA ILE A 110 11.62 12.18 16.66
C ILE A 110 11.68 11.94 18.17
N ARG A 111 11.13 12.86 18.98
CA ARG A 111 11.07 12.78 20.46
C ARG A 111 10.55 11.44 21.01
N SER A 112 9.73 10.70 20.26
CA SER A 112 9.25 9.37 20.63
C SER A 112 10.36 8.28 20.63
N GLY A 113 11.48 8.50 19.92
CA GLY A 113 12.47 7.47 19.61
C GLY A 113 12.28 6.84 18.23
N SER A 114 11.33 7.34 17.45
CA SER A 114 11.07 6.91 16.08
C SER A 114 12.04 7.59 15.10
N LYS A 115 12.42 6.85 14.06
CA LYS A 115 13.21 7.36 12.94
C LYS A 115 12.26 7.79 11.83
N ARG A 116 12.56 8.91 11.19
CA ARG A 116 11.83 9.40 10.02
C ARG A 116 12.79 9.56 8.86
N PHE A 117 12.35 9.10 7.70
CA PHE A 117 13.07 9.18 6.45
C PHE A 117 12.40 10.20 5.53
N SER A 118 13.16 10.71 4.56
CA SER A 118 12.60 11.56 3.51
C SER A 118 11.90 10.69 2.46
N GLU A 119 10.88 11.25 1.83
CA GLU A 119 10.21 10.62 0.69
C GLU A 119 11.07 10.63 -0.58
N THR A 120 12.06 11.52 -0.68
CA THR A 120 12.96 11.61 -1.85
C THR A 120 14.04 10.54 -1.89
N ASP A 121 14.14 9.70 -0.85
CA ASP A 121 15.08 8.56 -0.82
C ASP A 121 14.32 7.22 -1.06
N LEU A 122 13.10 7.27 -1.60
CA LEU A 122 12.23 6.12 -1.81
C LEU A 122 12.16 5.74 -3.29
N ASP A 123 12.57 4.51 -3.59
CA ASP A 123 12.40 3.88 -4.92
C ASP A 123 10.95 3.41 -5.10
N ALA A 124 10.38 2.79 -4.05
CA ALA A 124 8.99 2.34 -4.07
C ALA A 124 8.31 2.33 -2.69
N VAL A 125 6.99 2.46 -2.72
CA VAL A 125 6.11 2.42 -1.55
C VAL A 125 4.92 1.51 -1.82
N PHE A 126 4.58 0.70 -0.83
CA PHE A 126 3.44 -0.21 -0.86
C PHE A 126 2.48 0.11 0.28
N GLY A 127 1.21 0.33 -0.08
CA GLY A 127 0.09 0.29 0.85
C GLY A 127 -0.64 -1.04 0.71
N LEU A 128 -1.04 -1.65 1.83
CA LEU A 128 -1.79 -2.90 1.84
C LEU A 128 -3.10 -2.73 2.60
N LYS A 129 -4.18 -3.27 2.05
CA LYS A 129 -5.46 -3.25 2.75
C LYS A 129 -6.21 -4.55 2.60
N PHE A 130 -6.45 -5.22 3.72
CA PHE A 130 -7.32 -6.41 3.73
C PHE A 130 -8.77 -6.03 4.06
N ILE A 131 -9.61 -6.00 3.03
CA ILE A 131 -11.04 -5.67 3.15
C ILE A 131 -11.85 -6.93 3.42
N LYS A 132 -12.59 -6.91 4.52
CA LYS A 132 -13.61 -7.94 4.80
C LYS A 132 -14.77 -7.80 3.82
N ASN A 133 -15.30 -8.93 3.37
CA ASN A 133 -16.48 -8.95 2.53
C ASN A 133 -17.65 -8.26 3.24
N LYS A 134 -18.29 -7.33 2.55
CA LYS A 134 -19.55 -6.73 3.00
C LYS A 134 -20.66 -7.28 2.14
N CYS A 135 -21.81 -7.53 2.75
CA CYS A 135 -23.02 -7.94 2.02
C CYS A 135 -23.76 -6.73 1.42
N TYR A 136 -23.30 -5.50 1.68
CA TYR A 136 -23.89 -4.25 1.22
C TYR A 136 -22.80 -3.33 0.64
N PRO A 137 -23.13 -2.44 -0.31
CA PRO A 137 -22.19 -1.45 -0.81
C PRO A 137 -21.97 -0.38 0.26
N PRO A 138 -20.72 0.02 0.57
CA PRO A 138 -20.45 1.01 1.60
C PRO A 138 -20.85 2.40 1.09
N LEU A 139 -22.12 2.76 1.25
CA LEU A 139 -22.68 4.04 0.80
C LEU A 139 -22.87 4.99 1.99
N ARG A 140 -22.74 6.30 1.77
CA ARG A 140 -22.89 7.36 2.77
C ARG A 140 -24.32 7.46 3.27
N CYS A 141 -25.28 7.27 2.36
CA CYS A 141 -26.70 7.26 2.66
C CYS A 141 -27.27 5.84 2.63
N SER A 142 -28.35 5.61 3.39
CA SER A 142 -29.16 4.39 3.28
C SER A 142 -29.91 4.38 1.95
N ILE A 143 -29.25 3.92 0.90
CA ILE A 143 -29.82 3.77 -0.44
C ILE A 143 -30.44 2.39 -0.52
N THR A 144 -31.72 2.33 -0.90
CA THR A 144 -32.40 1.06 -1.12
C THR A 144 -31.86 0.36 -2.35
N ASP A 145 -31.88 -0.96 -2.32
CA ASP A 145 -31.37 -1.79 -3.41
C ASP A 145 -31.97 -1.47 -4.79
N ASP A 146 -33.24 -1.09 -4.84
CA ASP A 146 -33.90 -0.75 -6.11
C ASP A 146 -33.43 0.61 -6.65
N ARG A 147 -33.13 1.56 -5.75
CA ARG A 147 -32.60 2.87 -6.11
C ARG A 147 -31.19 2.78 -6.68
N ILE A 148 -30.36 1.81 -6.26
CA ILE A 148 -29.04 1.57 -6.85
C ILE A 148 -29.14 1.38 -8.37
N LEU A 149 -30.16 0.65 -8.84
CA LEU A 149 -30.35 0.34 -10.26
C LEU A 149 -30.83 1.55 -11.10
N GLU A 150 -31.45 2.51 -10.45
CA GLU A 150 -32.00 3.72 -11.07
C GLU A 150 -31.00 4.87 -11.09
N MET A 151 -29.92 4.78 -10.30
CA MET A 151 -28.88 5.80 -10.22
C MET A 151 -27.89 5.70 -11.38
N GLU A 152 -27.46 6.85 -11.86
CA GLU A 152 -26.30 6.94 -12.75
C GLU A 152 -25.03 6.53 -12.00
N LEU A 153 -24.04 5.97 -12.72
CA LEU A 153 -22.80 5.48 -12.11
C LEU A 153 -22.06 6.57 -11.33
N SER A 154 -22.05 7.80 -11.85
CA SER A 154 -21.42 8.95 -11.18
C SER A 154 -22.13 9.36 -9.90
N GLU A 155 -23.46 9.25 -9.86
CA GLU A 155 -24.24 9.50 -8.64
C GLU A 155 -23.92 8.44 -7.59
N LEU A 156 -23.93 7.16 -7.98
CA LEU A 156 -23.59 6.05 -7.09
C LEU A 156 -22.13 6.13 -6.57
N GLN A 157 -21.21 6.59 -7.42
CA GLN A 157 -19.82 6.85 -7.06
C GLN A 157 -19.70 7.93 -5.98
N SER A 158 -20.45 9.03 -6.11
CA SER A 158 -20.43 10.14 -5.14
C SER A 158 -20.95 9.74 -3.76
N GLU A 159 -21.80 8.72 -3.72
CA GLU A 159 -22.35 8.15 -2.50
C GLU A 159 -21.42 7.13 -1.85
N PHE A 160 -20.29 6.75 -2.46
CA PHE A 160 -19.37 5.79 -1.86
C PHE A 160 -18.74 6.35 -0.57
N ASN A 161 -18.78 5.54 0.49
CA ASN A 161 -18.20 5.85 1.77
C ASN A 161 -16.75 5.36 1.82
N GLU A 162 -15.86 6.17 1.24
CA GLU A 162 -14.41 5.96 1.24
C GLU A 162 -13.80 5.78 2.66
N LYS A 163 -14.47 6.32 3.69
CA LYS A 163 -14.02 6.26 5.08
C LYS A 163 -14.33 4.94 5.76
N GLU A 164 -15.31 4.18 5.27
CA GLU A 164 -15.76 2.93 5.93
C GLU A 164 -14.68 1.85 5.94
N ASN A 165 -13.73 1.94 5.01
CA ASN A 165 -12.58 1.04 4.91
C ASN A 165 -11.24 1.78 5.00
N SER A 166 -11.24 3.09 5.28
CA SER A 166 -10.06 3.95 5.30
C SER A 166 -9.21 3.94 4.02
N ILE A 167 -9.78 3.53 2.87
CA ILE A 167 -9.03 3.42 1.60
C ILE A 167 -8.62 4.79 1.09
N GLY A 168 -9.53 5.78 1.15
CA GLY A 168 -9.25 7.12 0.62
C GLY A 168 -8.02 7.77 1.22
N ARG A 169 -7.84 7.65 2.55
CA ARG A 169 -6.65 8.18 3.23
C ARG A 169 -5.36 7.48 2.78
N ASP A 170 -5.39 6.16 2.60
CA ASP A 170 -4.20 5.41 2.18
C ASP A 170 -3.80 5.82 0.75
N LEU A 171 -4.78 6.06 -0.14
CA LEU A 171 -4.53 6.57 -1.49
C LEU A 171 -4.03 8.01 -1.50
N ASP A 172 -4.60 8.92 -0.69
CA ASP A 172 -4.10 10.30 -0.54
C ASP A 172 -2.62 10.33 -0.11
N GLU A 173 -2.24 9.45 0.82
CA GLU A 173 -0.85 9.33 1.29
C GLU A 173 0.09 8.81 0.17
N LEU A 174 -0.39 7.95 -0.73
CA LEU A 174 0.37 7.43 -1.88
C LEU A 174 0.45 8.43 -3.05
N ASN A 175 -0.65 9.08 -3.42
CA ASN A 175 -0.68 10.11 -4.47
C ASN A 175 0.22 11.31 -4.15
N SER A 176 0.50 11.53 -2.87
CA SER A 176 1.34 12.64 -2.42
C SER A 176 2.84 12.36 -2.47
N LEU A 177 3.25 11.18 -2.92
CA LEU A 177 4.66 10.81 -3.11
C LEU A 177 5.27 11.55 -4.31
N PRO A 178 6.61 11.73 -4.33
CA PRO A 178 7.32 12.20 -5.51
C PRO A 178 7.02 11.35 -6.76
N SER A 179 7.00 11.98 -7.94
CA SER A 179 6.63 11.31 -9.20
C SER A 179 7.61 10.22 -9.66
N ASP A 180 8.83 10.24 -9.14
CA ASP A 180 9.87 9.24 -9.36
C ASP A 180 9.77 8.03 -8.42
N THR A 181 8.95 8.09 -7.37
CA THR A 181 8.68 6.96 -6.47
C THR A 181 7.58 6.06 -7.03
N THR A 182 7.85 4.76 -7.17
CA THR A 182 6.81 3.79 -7.56
C THR A 182 5.83 3.55 -6.41
N ALA A 183 4.55 3.89 -6.60
CA ALA A 183 3.51 3.70 -5.59
C ALA A 183 2.53 2.58 -5.98
N ILE A 184 2.39 1.56 -5.13
CA ILE A 184 1.45 0.45 -5.34
C ILE A 184 0.53 0.28 -4.13
N PHE A 185 -0.78 0.23 -4.37
CA PHE A 185 -1.79 -0.12 -3.38
C PHE A 185 -2.33 -1.54 -3.66
N ILE A 186 -2.13 -2.46 -2.71
CA ILE A 186 -2.58 -3.85 -2.81
C ILE A 186 -3.85 -4.01 -1.97
N LEU A 187 -4.97 -4.16 -2.67
CA LEU A 187 -6.28 -4.36 -2.10
C LEU A 187 -6.61 -5.84 -2.07
N VAL A 188 -6.70 -6.42 -0.88
CA VAL A 188 -6.98 -7.86 -0.70
C VAL A 188 -8.39 -8.05 -0.16
N SER A 189 -9.09 -9.09 -0.60
CA SER A 189 -10.34 -9.53 0.06
C SER A 189 -10.62 -11.01 -0.17
N ASN A 190 -11.51 -11.58 0.64
CA ASN A 190 -11.98 -12.96 0.47
C ASN A 190 -13.10 -13.06 -0.58
N ASN A 191 -12.93 -12.43 -1.75
CA ASN A 191 -13.89 -12.38 -2.87
C ASN A 191 -14.99 -11.30 -2.74
N ASN A 192 -14.60 -10.02 -2.61
CA ASN A 192 -15.53 -8.90 -2.51
C ASN A 192 -15.99 -8.41 -3.90
N TYR A 193 -17.31 -8.46 -4.15
CA TYR A 193 -17.94 -8.08 -5.42
C TYR A 193 -17.68 -6.64 -5.85
N LEU A 194 -17.32 -5.74 -4.92
CA LEU A 194 -17.04 -4.34 -5.22
C LEU A 194 -15.82 -4.16 -6.13
N PHE A 195 -14.89 -5.11 -6.09
CA PHE A 195 -13.59 -4.98 -6.75
C PHE A 195 -13.33 -6.06 -7.81
N LEU A 196 -14.20 -7.07 -7.90
CA LEU A 196 -14.15 -8.12 -8.93
C LEU A 196 -14.45 -7.55 -10.32
N LYS A 197 -13.80 -8.09 -11.36
CA LYS A 197 -14.24 -7.89 -12.77
C LYS A 197 -15.73 -8.23 -12.91
N PRO A 198 -16.48 -7.53 -13.79
CA PRO A 198 -17.91 -7.78 -13.93
C PRO A 198 -18.15 -9.26 -14.21
N LEU A 199 -19.05 -9.86 -13.45
CA LEU A 199 -19.36 -11.28 -13.55
C LEU A 199 -20.13 -11.58 -14.86
N SER A 200 -20.14 -12.85 -15.29
CA SER A 200 -20.76 -13.29 -16.54
C SER A 200 -22.26 -12.95 -16.60
N GLU A 201 -22.85 -12.98 -17.79
CA GLU A 201 -24.30 -12.70 -17.98
C GLU A 201 -25.20 -13.64 -17.14
N GLU A 202 -24.73 -14.85 -16.83
CA GLU A 202 -25.48 -15.85 -16.03
C GLU A 202 -25.77 -15.36 -14.59
N GLU A 203 -25.03 -14.38 -14.09
CA GLU A 203 -25.27 -13.74 -12.79
C GLU A 203 -26.19 -12.50 -12.89
N HIS A 204 -27.09 -12.48 -13.89
CA HIS A 204 -28.07 -11.41 -14.11
C HIS A 204 -28.91 -11.04 -12.87
N ALA A 205 -29.07 -11.97 -11.92
CA ALA A 205 -29.73 -11.73 -10.63
C ALA A 205 -28.96 -10.74 -9.73
N GLU A 206 -27.66 -10.53 -9.98
CA GLU A 206 -26.72 -9.73 -9.19
C GLU A 206 -26.41 -8.37 -9.83
N ARG A 207 -27.27 -7.89 -10.74
CA ARG A 207 -27.15 -6.57 -11.42
C ARG A 207 -26.80 -5.42 -10.45
N LYS A 208 -27.34 -5.45 -9.24
CA LYS A 208 -27.10 -4.46 -8.17
C LYS A 208 -25.64 -4.46 -7.73
N LYS A 209 -25.07 -5.63 -7.44
CA LYS A 209 -23.66 -5.82 -7.09
C LYS A 209 -22.74 -5.39 -8.23
N LYS A 210 -23.12 -5.71 -9.47
CA LYS A 210 -22.37 -5.30 -10.67
C LYS A 210 -22.25 -3.77 -10.78
N GLN A 211 -23.35 -3.03 -10.61
CA GLN A 211 -23.31 -1.56 -10.65
C GLN A 211 -22.51 -0.96 -9.49
N ALA A 212 -22.74 -1.44 -8.27
CA ALA A 212 -21.97 -0.99 -7.12
C ALA A 212 -20.46 -1.27 -7.28
N GLY A 213 -20.07 -2.43 -7.83
CA GLY A 213 -18.67 -2.74 -8.11
C GLY A 213 -18.08 -1.95 -9.27
N LEU A 214 -18.87 -1.60 -10.29
CA LEU A 214 -18.43 -0.64 -11.32
C LEU A 214 -18.16 0.74 -10.71
N ALA A 215 -19.09 1.28 -9.92
CA ALA A 215 -18.92 2.57 -9.26
C ALA A 215 -17.71 2.58 -8.30
N ALA A 216 -17.51 1.52 -7.51
CA ALA A 216 -16.39 1.42 -6.58
C ALA A 216 -15.02 1.40 -7.29
N ARG A 217 -14.92 0.72 -8.44
CA ARG A 217 -13.67 0.69 -9.23
C ARG A 217 -13.43 2.01 -9.96
N ASN A 218 -14.46 2.61 -10.53
CA ASN A 218 -14.34 3.94 -11.13
C ASN A 218 -13.88 4.94 -10.07
N TRP A 219 -14.43 4.89 -8.85
CA TRP A 219 -13.95 5.69 -7.73
C TRP A 219 -12.46 5.44 -7.45
N LEU A 220 -12.01 4.18 -7.36
CA LEU A 220 -10.60 3.87 -7.12
C LEU A 220 -9.69 4.40 -8.24
N GLN A 221 -10.11 4.31 -9.49
CA GLN A 221 -9.36 4.79 -10.65
C GLN A 221 -9.30 6.33 -10.68
N ASP A 222 -10.40 7.00 -10.39
CA ASP A 222 -10.48 8.46 -10.35
C ASP A 222 -9.75 9.05 -9.12
N ALA A 223 -9.61 8.27 -8.05
CA ALA A 223 -8.97 8.68 -6.80
C ALA A 223 -7.44 8.60 -6.85
N VAL A 224 -6.84 8.10 -7.94
CA VAL A 224 -5.38 7.93 -8.04
C VAL A 224 -4.76 8.70 -9.19
N ASP A 225 -3.55 9.20 -8.95
CA ASP A 225 -2.69 9.80 -9.96
C ASP A 225 -1.31 9.11 -9.89
N GLY A 226 -1.02 8.23 -10.86
CA GLY A 226 0.24 7.48 -10.91
C GLY A 226 0.37 6.28 -9.94
N VAL A 227 -0.62 6.03 -9.07
CA VAL A 227 -0.60 4.88 -8.12
C VAL A 227 -1.20 3.63 -8.76
N GLY A 228 -0.43 2.54 -8.80
CA GLY A 228 -0.92 1.24 -9.25
C GLY A 228 -1.81 0.59 -8.20
N ILE A 229 -2.99 0.07 -8.58
CA ILE A 229 -3.92 -0.62 -7.68
C ILE A 229 -4.08 -2.08 -8.11
N LEU A 230 -3.54 -3.00 -7.31
CA LEU A 230 -3.68 -4.44 -7.51
C LEU A 230 -4.77 -4.99 -6.58
N TYR A 231 -5.83 -5.55 -7.16
CA TYR A 231 -6.83 -6.29 -6.41
C TYR A 231 -6.51 -7.79 -6.39
N VAL A 232 -6.53 -8.38 -5.19
CA VAL A 232 -6.17 -9.77 -4.91
C VAL A 232 -7.33 -10.46 -4.20
N HIS A 233 -7.69 -11.65 -4.68
CA HIS A 233 -8.71 -12.50 -4.07
C HIS A 233 -8.44 -13.99 -4.36
N PRO A 234 -9.15 -14.93 -3.71
CA PRO A 234 -8.91 -16.38 -3.92
C PRO A 234 -9.13 -16.86 -5.36
N GLY A 235 -9.85 -16.10 -6.19
CA GLY A 235 -10.09 -16.43 -7.60
C GLY A 235 -9.02 -15.88 -8.55
N GLY A 236 -8.01 -15.16 -8.03
CA GLY A 236 -6.92 -14.59 -8.82
C GLY A 236 -6.65 -13.13 -8.51
N ILE A 237 -5.98 -12.47 -9.46
CA ILE A 237 -5.53 -11.08 -9.34
C ILE A 237 -6.06 -10.23 -10.49
N THR A 238 -6.22 -8.94 -10.25
CA THR A 238 -6.60 -7.96 -11.28
C THR A 238 -6.06 -6.59 -10.93
N TRP A 239 -5.34 -5.97 -11.87
CA TRP A 239 -5.05 -4.54 -11.79
C TRP A 239 -6.33 -3.74 -12.03
N ILE A 240 -6.75 -2.96 -11.02
CA ILE A 240 -7.80 -1.96 -11.15
C ILE A 240 -7.22 -0.72 -11.85
N ASN A 241 -6.01 -0.33 -11.45
CA ASN A 241 -5.22 0.69 -12.13
C ASN A 241 -3.80 0.16 -12.33
N PRO A 242 -3.37 -0.20 -13.56
CA PRO A 242 -2.00 -0.66 -13.78
C PRO A 242 -1.02 0.50 -13.62
N LEU A 243 0.24 0.21 -13.25
CA LEU A 243 1.30 1.21 -13.31
C LEU A 243 1.54 1.60 -14.77
N SER A 244 1.65 2.90 -15.03
CA SER A 244 2.09 3.42 -16.33
C SER A 244 3.53 3.00 -16.57
N SER A 245 3.77 2.24 -17.64
CA SER A 245 5.08 1.75 -18.08
C SER A 245 6.00 2.85 -18.60
#